data_AF-A0A354CZL8-F1
#
_entry.id   AF-A0A354CZL8-F1
#
_cell.length_a   1.000
_cell.length_b   1.000
_cell.length_c   1.000
_cell.angle_alpha   90.00
_cell.angle_beta   90.00
_cell.angle_gamma   90.00
#
_symmetry.space_group_name_H-M   'P 1'
#
loop_
_entity.id
_entity.type
_entity.pdbx_description
1 polymer ?
#
loop_
_entity_poly.entity_id
_entity_poly.type
_entity_poly.pdbx_seq_one_letter_code
_entity_poly.pdbx_strand_id
1 'polypeptide(L)'
;MGVEPFLVASSIVLIEAQRLVRTLCRKCREPFKPPAELLQRLGYAPPEDAAFYTAKGCSACRQTGYRGRVGLIEILPIDEPIRNLIVSQAPSWDIKRDATERLGMKTLREDGLRKAAMGLTSLEEVLHVTSDE
;
A
#
# COMPACT_ATOMS: atom_id res chain seq x y z
N MET A 1 -13.78 -8.69 -20.71
CA MET A 1 -12.61 -9.25 -21.43
C MET A 1 -12.83 -10.67 -21.93
N GLY A 2 -13.82 -11.43 -21.41
CA GLY A 2 -14.25 -12.70 -22.03
C GLY A 2 -13.28 -13.86 -21.90
N VAL A 3 -12.33 -13.79 -20.96
CA VAL A 3 -11.35 -14.86 -20.73
C VAL A 3 -11.97 -15.91 -19.82
N GLU A 4 -11.85 -17.18 -20.20
CA GLU A 4 -12.32 -18.31 -19.40
C GLU A 4 -11.58 -18.39 -18.05
N PRO A 5 -12.28 -18.59 -16.91
CA PRO A 5 -11.65 -18.57 -15.58
C PRO A 5 -10.51 -19.58 -15.42
N PHE A 6 -10.64 -20.77 -16.00
CA PHE A 6 -9.58 -21.78 -15.92
C PHE A 6 -8.28 -21.33 -16.61
N LEU A 7 -8.37 -20.51 -17.67
CA LEU A 7 -7.19 -19.95 -18.35
C LEU A 7 -6.50 -18.91 -17.46
N VAL A 8 -7.29 -18.08 -16.79
CA VAL A 8 -6.78 -17.12 -15.79
C VAL A 8 -6.06 -17.87 -14.67
N ALA A 9 -6.71 -18.89 -14.10
CA ALA A 9 -6.18 -19.67 -13.00
C ALA A 9 -4.95 -20.51 -13.39
N SER A 10 -4.84 -21.00 -14.62
CA SER A 10 -3.71 -21.82 -15.07
C SER A 10 -2.51 -20.99 -15.53
N SER A 11 -2.74 -19.85 -16.18
CA SER A 11 -1.70 -19.09 -16.87
C SER A 11 -1.04 -18.00 -16.02
N ILE A 12 -1.75 -17.46 -15.02
CA ILE A 12 -1.23 -16.39 -14.17
C ILE A 12 -0.51 -17.01 -12.97
N VAL A 13 0.71 -16.52 -12.71
CA VAL A 13 1.52 -16.94 -11.55
C VAL A 13 1.42 -15.92 -10.41
N LEU A 14 1.32 -14.64 -10.76
CA LEU A 14 1.33 -13.53 -9.82
C LEU A 14 0.66 -12.31 -10.47
N ILE A 15 -0.08 -11.55 -9.66
CA ILE A 15 -0.61 -10.23 -10.03
C ILE A 15 0.05 -9.21 -9.12
N GLU A 16 0.50 -8.09 -9.70
CA GLU A 16 1.06 -6.96 -8.97
C GLU A 16 0.18 -5.74 -9.23
N ALA A 17 -0.19 -5.04 -8.15
CA ALA A 17 -0.83 -3.75 -8.21
C ALA A 17 0.10 -2.71 -7.63
N GLN A 18 0.31 -1.63 -8.39
CA GLN A 18 1.18 -0.52 -8.00
C GLN A 18 0.44 0.82 -7.92
N ARG A 19 0.88 1.66 -6.98
CA ARG A 19 0.67 3.12 -7.02
C ARG A 19 1.98 3.85 -6.76
N LEU A 20 2.09 5.11 -7.19
CA LEU A 20 3.25 5.95 -6.88
C LEU A 20 2.85 7.03 -5.88
N VAL A 21 3.60 7.15 -4.79
CA VAL A 21 3.49 8.25 -3.82
C VAL A 21 4.74 9.11 -3.88
N ARG A 22 4.59 10.42 -3.62
CA ARG A 22 5.75 11.32 -3.51
C ARG A 22 6.54 11.02 -2.24
N THR A 23 7.87 11.05 -2.32
CA THR A 23 8.73 10.89 -1.14
C THR A 23 9.01 12.23 -0.48
N LEU A 24 9.04 12.25 0.85
CA LEU A 24 9.31 13.47 1.62
C LEU A 24 10.71 14.01 1.33
N CYS A 25 10.82 15.34 1.27
CA CYS A 25 12.11 15.98 1.10
C CYS A 25 12.96 15.81 2.37
N ARG A 26 14.05 15.04 2.27
CA ARG A 26 14.97 14.80 3.40
C ARG A 26 15.59 16.05 4.01
N LYS A 27 15.64 17.18 3.28
CA LYS A 27 16.20 18.44 3.78
C LYS A 27 15.25 19.26 4.66
N CYS A 28 13.94 19.09 4.50
CA CYS A 28 12.96 19.94 5.18
C CYS A 28 11.79 19.17 5.82
N ARG A 29 11.75 17.84 5.75
CA ARG A 29 10.73 17.06 6.45
C ARG A 29 10.81 17.32 7.96
N GLU A 30 9.66 17.42 8.61
CA GLU A 30 9.57 17.67 10.05
C GLU A 30 8.95 16.46 10.76
N PRO A 31 9.44 16.09 11.96
CA PRO A 31 8.83 15.02 12.75
C PRO A 31 7.35 15.30 12.97
N PHE A 32 6.54 14.27 12.78
CA PHE A 32 5.10 14.32 12.99
C PHE A 32 4.73 13.19 13.95
N LYS A 33 3.91 13.48 14.96
CA LYS A 33 3.34 12.44 15.82
C LYS A 33 1.87 12.27 15.43
N PRO A 34 1.50 11.19 14.72
CA PRO A 34 0.10 10.95 14.38
C PRO A 34 -0.74 10.80 15.66
N PRO A 35 -1.95 11.37 15.70
CA PRO A 35 -2.90 11.10 16.77
C PRO A 35 -3.17 9.60 16.88
N ALA A 36 -3.31 9.09 18.10
CA ALA A 36 -3.57 7.67 18.33
C ALA A 36 -4.89 7.22 17.69
N GLU A 37 -5.90 8.09 17.70
CA GLU A 37 -7.20 7.87 17.08
C GLU A 37 -7.09 7.72 15.56
N LEU A 38 -6.16 8.46 14.92
CA LEU A 38 -5.91 8.32 13.49
C LEU A 38 -5.34 6.94 13.17
N LEU A 39 -4.32 6.51 13.92
CA LEU A 39 -3.70 5.19 13.72
C LEU A 39 -4.69 4.05 13.97
N GLN A 40 -5.53 4.19 15.01
CA GLN A 40 -6.59 3.23 15.32
C GLN A 40 -7.62 3.14 14.19
N ARG A 41 -8.08 4.28 13.66
CA ARG A 41 -9.02 4.32 12.53
C ARG A 41 -8.44 3.70 11.25
N LEU A 42 -7.12 3.77 11.09
CA LEU A 42 -6.40 3.15 9.99
C LEU A 42 -6.10 1.65 10.22
N GLY A 43 -6.44 1.10 11.39
CA GLY A 43 -6.14 -0.29 11.75
C GLY A 43 -4.64 -0.57 11.80
N TYR A 44 -3.81 0.45 12.01
CA TYR A 44 -2.36 0.33 11.89
C TYR A 44 -1.67 0.47 13.25
N ALA A 45 -0.96 -0.59 13.63
CA ALA A 45 -0.06 -0.61 14.77
C ALA A 45 1.37 -0.36 14.26
N PRO A 46 1.91 0.86 14.35
CA PRO A 46 3.28 1.13 13.95
C PRO A 46 4.28 0.38 14.86
N PRO A 47 5.44 -0.05 14.32
CA PRO A 47 6.51 -0.60 15.15
C PRO A 47 7.08 0.46 16.10
N GLU A 48 7.80 0.03 17.15
CA GLU A 48 8.35 0.94 18.17
C GLU A 48 9.32 1.99 17.61
N ASP A 49 10.03 1.65 16.53
CA ASP A 49 10.97 2.53 15.85
C ASP A 49 10.34 3.40 14.74
N ALA A 50 9.00 3.42 14.64
CA ALA A 50 8.29 4.22 13.65
C ALA A 50 8.56 5.73 13.82
N ALA A 51 8.96 6.35 12.73
CA ALA A 51 9.23 7.77 12.62
C ALA A 51 8.40 8.37 11.49
N PHE A 52 7.32 9.06 11.85
CA PHE A 52 6.48 9.78 10.90
C PHE A 52 6.98 11.20 10.69
N TYR A 53 6.76 11.70 9.48
CA TYR A 53 7.16 13.04 9.08
C TYR A 53 6.09 13.69 8.21
N THR A 54 6.10 15.02 8.19
CA THR A 54 5.25 15.84 7.32
C THR A 54 6.06 16.71 6.37
N ALA A 55 5.40 17.21 5.33
CA ALA A 55 5.97 18.04 4.28
C ALA A 55 5.96 19.53 4.69
N LYS A 56 7.14 20.15 4.79
CA LYS A 56 7.28 21.59 5.09
C LYS A 56 7.44 22.47 3.86
N GLY A 57 8.31 22.07 2.93
CA GLY A 57 8.75 22.89 1.81
C GLY A 57 10.09 23.60 2.05
N CYS A 58 10.95 23.61 1.03
CA CYS A 58 12.18 24.39 0.97
C CYS A 58 12.61 24.60 -0.48
N SER A 59 13.66 25.40 -0.71
CA SER A 59 14.23 25.63 -2.05
C SER A 59 14.65 24.34 -2.75
N ALA A 60 15.20 23.36 -2.03
CA ALA A 60 15.68 22.11 -2.60
C ALA A 60 14.56 21.17 -3.11
N CYS A 61 13.32 21.40 -2.71
CA CYS A 61 12.14 20.68 -3.22
C CYS A 61 11.14 21.62 -3.92
N ARG A 62 11.57 22.83 -4.29
CA ARG A 62 10.72 23.86 -4.93
C ARG A 62 9.45 24.13 -4.13
N GLN A 63 9.60 24.24 -2.81
CA GLN A 63 8.52 24.51 -1.84
C GLN A 63 7.40 23.46 -1.78
N THR A 64 7.55 22.30 -2.42
CA THR A 64 6.51 21.25 -2.38
C THR A 64 6.54 20.41 -1.11
N GLY A 65 7.68 20.35 -0.42
CA GLY A 65 7.92 19.43 0.69
C GLY A 65 8.22 17.99 0.27
N TYR A 66 8.17 17.68 -1.03
CA TYR A 66 8.42 16.36 -1.57
C TYR A 66 9.53 16.37 -2.62
N ARG A 67 10.30 15.29 -2.73
CA ARG A 67 11.35 15.15 -3.75
C ARG A 67 11.58 13.67 -4.06
N GLY A 68 11.14 13.24 -5.23
CA GLY A 68 11.16 11.84 -5.66
C GLY A 68 9.81 11.16 -5.48
N ARG A 69 9.76 9.88 -5.83
CA ARG A 69 8.58 9.02 -5.70
C ARG A 69 9.03 7.62 -5.28
N VAL A 70 8.14 6.88 -4.64
CA VAL A 70 8.31 5.46 -4.31
C VAL A 70 7.01 4.73 -4.66
N GLY A 71 7.13 3.49 -5.13
CA GLY A 71 5.97 2.64 -5.39
C GLY A 71 5.37 2.11 -4.10
N LEU A 72 4.05 2.08 -3.99
CA LEU A 72 3.29 1.20 -3.11
C LEU A 72 2.99 -0.06 -3.90
N ILE A 73 3.24 -1.23 -3.31
CA ILE A 73 3.20 -2.50 -4.02
C ILE A 73 2.31 -3.48 -3.26
N GLU A 74 1.33 -4.04 -3.95
CA GLU A 74 0.51 -5.16 -3.51
C GLU A 74 0.76 -6.34 -4.45
N ILE A 75 1.07 -7.50 -3.86
CA ILE A 75 1.46 -8.70 -4.60
C ILE A 75 0.51 -9.82 -4.26
N LEU A 76 -0.21 -10.32 -5.25
CA LEU A 76 -1.11 -11.46 -5.16
C LEU A 76 -0.52 -12.67 -5.89
N PRO A 77 0.13 -13.61 -5.18
CA PRO A 77 0.52 -14.90 -5.75
C PRO A 77 -0.71 -15.75 -6.09
N ILE A 78 -0.68 -16.46 -7.22
CA ILE A 78 -1.77 -17.34 -7.67
C ILE A 78 -1.44 -18.79 -7.33
N ASP A 79 -1.65 -19.15 -6.06
CA ASP A 79 -1.50 -20.51 -5.53
C ASP A 79 -2.81 -21.32 -5.64
N GLU A 80 -2.80 -22.58 -5.23
CA GLU A 80 -3.93 -23.49 -5.45
C GLU A 80 -5.28 -22.99 -4.88
N PRO A 81 -5.37 -22.48 -3.63
CA PRO A 81 -6.63 -21.92 -3.12
C PRO A 81 -7.14 -20.73 -3.94
N ILE A 82 -6.25 -19.81 -4.33
CA ILE A 82 -6.61 -18.67 -5.17
C ILE A 82 -7.07 -19.14 -6.57
N ARG A 83 -6.41 -20.16 -7.15
CA ARG A 83 -6.84 -20.78 -8.41
C ARG A 83 -8.25 -21.34 -8.31
N ASN A 84 -8.57 -22.03 -7.22
CA ASN A 84 -9.91 -22.57 -7.00
C ASN A 84 -10.96 -21.46 -6.90
N LEU A 85 -10.65 -20.36 -6.19
CA LEU A 85 -11.54 -19.18 -6.10
C LEU A 85 -11.76 -18.53 -7.47
N ILE A 86 -10.71 -18.46 -8.31
CA ILE A 86 -10.84 -17.95 -9.69
C ILE A 86 -11.75 -18.86 -10.51
N VAL A 87 -11.53 -20.18 -10.49
CA VAL A 87 -12.31 -21.16 -11.26
C VAL A 87 -13.77 -21.18 -10.82
N SER A 88 -14.05 -21.06 -9.52
CA SER A 88 -15.41 -20.99 -8.99
C SER A 88 -16.08 -19.64 -9.18
N GLN A 89 -15.41 -18.67 -9.81
CA GLN A 89 -15.88 -17.30 -9.98
C GLN A 89 -16.28 -16.64 -8.66
N ALA A 90 -15.50 -16.90 -7.60
CA ALA A 90 -15.72 -16.26 -6.32
C ALA A 90 -15.58 -14.72 -6.46
N PRO A 91 -16.32 -13.96 -5.65
CA PRO A 91 -16.13 -12.53 -5.56
C PRO A 91 -14.68 -12.12 -5.26
N SER A 92 -14.25 -10.97 -5.78
CA SER A 92 -12.87 -10.49 -5.61
C SER A 92 -12.49 -10.23 -4.16
N TRP A 93 -13.45 -9.88 -3.29
CA TRP A 93 -13.18 -9.69 -1.86
C TRP A 93 -12.85 -11.00 -1.14
N ASP A 94 -13.34 -12.14 -1.61
CA ASP A 94 -12.99 -13.45 -1.05
C ASP A 94 -11.55 -13.83 -1.42
N ILE A 95 -11.13 -13.52 -2.66
CA ILE A 95 -9.74 -13.66 -3.12
C ILE A 95 -8.82 -12.76 -2.30
N LYS A 96 -9.19 -11.48 -2.14
CA LYS A 96 -8.41 -10.51 -1.33
C LYS A 96 -8.28 -10.99 0.11
N ARG A 97 -9.38 -11.44 0.73
CA ARG A 97 -9.39 -11.96 2.10
C ARG A 97 -8.45 -13.15 2.26
N ASP A 98 -8.57 -14.17 1.40
CA ASP A 98 -7.69 -15.35 1.44
C ASP A 98 -6.21 -14.95 1.31
N ALA A 99 -5.89 -14.07 0.35
CA ALA A 99 -4.52 -13.59 0.15
C ALA A 99 -3.98 -12.80 1.35
N THR A 100 -4.79 -11.93 1.97
CA THR A 100 -4.36 -11.15 3.15
C THR A 100 -4.20 -12.01 4.39
N GLU A 101 -5.13 -12.92 4.65
CA GLU A 101 -5.18 -13.70 5.89
C GLU A 101 -4.22 -14.89 5.85
N ARG A 102 -4.14 -15.61 4.73
CA ARG A 102 -3.38 -16.86 4.61
C ARG A 102 -1.98 -16.65 4.07
N LEU A 103 -1.83 -15.81 3.04
CA LEU A 103 -0.53 -15.54 2.41
C LEU A 103 0.20 -14.34 3.02
N GLY A 104 -0.47 -13.58 3.89
CA GLY A 104 0.08 -12.35 4.46
C GLY A 104 0.32 -11.27 3.40
N MET A 105 -0.43 -11.30 2.29
CA MET A 105 -0.38 -10.25 1.27
C MET A 105 -0.58 -8.89 1.93
N LYS A 106 0.33 -7.96 1.64
CA LYS A 106 0.19 -6.57 2.08
C LYS A 106 -0.55 -5.77 1.04
N THR A 107 -1.57 -5.06 1.49
CA THR A 107 -2.31 -4.18 0.62
C THR A 107 -1.52 -2.93 0.25
N LEU A 108 -1.95 -2.21 -0.78
CA LEU A 108 -1.36 -0.91 -1.14
C LEU A 108 -1.35 0.05 0.06
N ARG A 109 -2.46 0.14 0.80
CA ARG A 109 -2.55 0.96 2.02
C ARG A 109 -1.59 0.49 3.10
N GLU A 110 -1.50 -0.81 3.39
CA GLU A 110 -0.59 -1.34 4.41
C GLU A 110 0.89 -1.08 4.08
N ASP A 111 1.30 -1.32 2.83
CA ASP A 111 2.67 -1.02 2.38
C ASP A 111 2.95 0.50 2.41
N GLY A 112 1.96 1.32 2.08
CA GLY A 112 2.01 2.77 2.23
C GLY A 112 2.21 3.21 3.68
N LEU A 113 1.42 2.69 4.62
CA LEU A 113 1.52 3.02 6.04
C LEU A 113 2.89 2.60 6.61
N ARG A 114 3.40 1.44 6.22
CA ARG A 114 4.77 1.00 6.56
C ARG A 114 5.81 1.98 6.05
N LYS A 115 5.73 2.42 4.80
CA LYS A 115 6.66 3.40 4.21
C LYS A 115 6.54 4.78 4.85
N ALA A 116 5.35 5.18 5.28
CA ALA A 116 5.14 6.40 6.06
C ALA A 116 5.76 6.29 7.46
N ALA A 117 5.62 5.15 8.13
CA ALA A 117 6.25 4.85 9.42
C ALA A 117 7.78 4.81 9.34
N MET A 118 8.35 4.49 8.17
CA MET A 118 9.79 4.61 7.89
C MET A 118 10.23 6.05 7.54
N GLY A 119 9.29 7.00 7.50
CA GLY A 119 9.54 8.39 7.15
C GLY A 119 9.87 8.66 5.68
N LEU A 120 9.52 7.73 4.78
CA LEU A 120 9.78 7.86 3.33
C LEU A 120 8.74 8.76 2.64
N THR A 121 7.48 8.64 3.05
CA THR A 121 6.34 9.42 2.56
C THR A 121 5.54 9.97 3.75
N SER A 122 4.56 10.84 3.52
CA SER A 122 3.63 11.29 4.55
C SER A 122 2.41 10.37 4.62
N LEU A 123 1.70 10.38 5.76
CA LEU A 123 0.40 9.71 5.88
C LEU A 123 -0.62 10.30 4.92
N GLU A 124 -0.63 11.62 4.75
CA GLU A 124 -1.51 12.32 3.80
C GLU A 124 -1.39 11.75 2.39
N GLU A 125 -0.15 11.55 1.92
CA GLU A 125 0.11 11.04 0.57
C GLU A 125 -0.40 9.61 0.40
N VAL A 126 -0.23 8.77 1.43
CA VAL A 126 -0.72 7.38 1.41
C VAL A 126 -2.25 7.36 1.35
N LEU A 127 -2.92 8.16 2.20
CA LEU A 127 -4.38 8.22 2.23
C LEU A 127 -4.97 8.78 0.95
N HIS A 128 -4.30 9.77 0.34
CA HIS A 128 -4.72 10.35 -0.93
C HIS A 128 -4.64 9.33 -2.08
N VAL A 129 -3.54 8.57 -2.17
CA VAL A 129 -3.31 7.64 -3.29
C VAL A 129 -4.06 6.32 -3.13
N THR A 130 -4.46 5.97 -1.90
CA THR A 130 -5.19 4.74 -1.61
C THR A 130 -6.67 4.97 -1.32
N SER A 131 -7.25 6.15 -1.63
CA SER A 131 -8.64 6.48 -1.27
C SER A 131 -9.69 5.50 -1.81
N ASP A 132 -9.39 4.87 -2.95
CA ASP A 132 -10.31 3.99 -3.68
C ASP A 132 -10.19 2.51 -3.23
N GLU A 133 -9.39 2.26 -2.20
CA GLU A 133 -9.13 0.94 -1.62
C GLU A 133 -9.92 0.67 -0.35
#